data_AF-A0A8R2D7F0-F1
#
_entry.id   AF-A0A8R2D7F0-F1
#
_cell.length_a   1.000
_cell.length_b   1.000
_cell.length_c   1.000
_cell.angle_alpha   90.00
_cell.angle_beta   90.00
_cell.angle_gamma   90.00
#
_symmetry.space_group_name_H-M   'P 1'
#
loop_
_entity.id
_entity.type
_entity.pdbx_description
1 polymer ?
#
loop_
_entity_poly.entity_id
_entity_poly.type
_entity_poly.pdbx_seq_one_letter_code
_entity_poly.pdbx_strand_id
1 'polypeptide(L)'
;MIKLKTITMEQINNSDEVLNTVRSIVYHLNDVNLAKMTPKMIALPINNVKLLEEITDIIFDRALKRQNYTHVYAQICACMINDSKFNKLATDTKTTFQKVLLEKCYDVFYTEYQQELNKLKEKMKKNSMVPKRCISTLNNFKSIYKKSICNCRFIGELFRMGAFPKKVILSCITDLSKENENNELQIHCLCTILQLVGPILSKTYDLSIPVNKLVSSLNNHGMSSTLKCLIHQVKRMHSEGWKNEEPVKFIENNYTEFFNLPKHMKSVYKLKSNMIMAEWIYDECYDVLFNFVNKNKIDEVIQLLKFSNTWIFYDPVLFVISIILVALEENQNVRIHAGKLLNNLNKKKKLSTRSIQLGVNKVLNDSGTKKEYPNLSNLISDITGQSKH
;
A
#
# COMPACT_ATOMS: atom_id res chain seq x y z
N MET A 1 -17.80 12.37 42.82
CA MET A 1 -16.48 11.74 43.04
C MET A 1 -16.38 10.54 42.11
N ILE A 2 -15.79 10.72 40.93
CA ILE A 2 -15.68 9.67 39.91
C ILE A 2 -14.55 8.74 40.36
N LYS A 3 -14.86 7.49 40.71
CA LYS A 3 -13.86 6.46 41.02
C LYS A 3 -13.11 6.12 39.73
N LEU A 4 -11.91 6.68 39.56
CA LEU A 4 -10.92 6.19 38.61
C LEU A 4 -10.57 4.75 39.01
N LYS A 5 -10.97 3.79 38.17
CA LYS A 5 -10.66 2.37 38.33
C LYS A 5 -9.16 2.19 38.08
N THR A 6 -8.39 1.92 39.13
CA THR A 6 -6.96 1.58 39.03
C THR A 6 -6.81 0.27 38.25
N ILE A 7 -6.14 0.30 37.10
CA ILE A 7 -5.85 -0.87 36.25
C ILE A 7 -4.73 -1.68 36.93
N THR A 8 -4.89 -3.01 37.04
CA THR A 8 -3.92 -3.89 37.72
C THR A 8 -2.77 -4.32 36.78
N MET A 9 -1.59 -4.65 37.33
CA MET A 9 -0.41 -5.10 36.56
C MET A 9 -0.66 -6.37 35.73
N GLU A 10 -1.52 -7.29 36.21
CA GLU A 10 -1.95 -8.48 35.44
C GLU A 10 -2.82 -8.12 34.22
N GLN A 11 -3.68 -7.11 34.32
CA GLN A 11 -4.49 -6.63 33.19
C GLN A 11 -3.63 -5.94 32.12
N ILE A 12 -2.54 -5.28 32.55
CA ILE A 12 -1.55 -4.67 31.64
C ILE A 12 -0.78 -5.78 30.90
N ASN A 13 -0.27 -6.78 31.63
CA ASN A 13 0.51 -7.87 31.03
C ASN A 13 -0.30 -8.72 30.03
N ASN A 14 -1.58 -8.96 30.31
CA ASN A 14 -2.51 -9.64 29.39
C ASN A 14 -2.81 -8.80 28.13
N SER A 15 -2.91 -7.47 28.26
CA SER A 15 -3.15 -6.57 27.12
C SER A 15 -1.96 -6.58 26.14
N ASP A 16 -0.73 -6.57 26.64
CA ASP A 16 0.48 -6.62 25.81
C ASP A 16 0.62 -7.93 25.03
N GLU A 17 0.29 -9.07 25.64
CA GLU A 17 0.26 -10.38 24.97
C GLU A 17 -0.76 -10.41 23.83
N VAL A 18 -1.95 -9.85 24.05
CA VAL A 18 -2.99 -9.71 23.02
C VAL A 18 -2.46 -8.85 21.86
N LEU A 19 -1.88 -7.68 22.15
CA LEU A 19 -1.34 -6.78 21.12
C LEU A 19 -0.20 -7.43 20.33
N ASN A 20 0.69 -8.17 20.97
CA ASN A 20 1.76 -8.91 20.31
C ASN A 20 1.20 -10.00 19.39
N THR A 21 0.15 -10.69 19.82
CA THR A 21 -0.55 -11.68 18.99
C THR A 21 -1.19 -11.02 17.76
N VAL A 22 -1.85 -9.88 17.93
CA VAL A 22 -2.42 -9.09 16.82
C VAL A 22 -1.34 -8.68 15.84
N ARG A 23 -0.21 -8.12 16.32
CA ARG A 23 0.93 -7.74 15.49
C ARG A 23 1.44 -8.92 14.66
N SER A 24 1.63 -10.08 15.28
CA SER A 24 2.05 -11.30 14.59
C SER A 24 1.06 -11.71 13.49
N ILE A 25 -0.24 -11.72 13.81
CA ILE A 25 -1.29 -12.05 12.85
C ILE A 25 -1.27 -11.10 11.64
N VAL A 26 -1.34 -9.79 11.87
CA VAL A 26 -1.43 -8.81 10.76
C VAL A 26 -0.13 -8.73 9.98
N TYR A 27 1.02 -9.01 10.59
CA TYR A 27 2.31 -8.94 9.91
C TYR A 27 2.42 -10.02 8.83
N HIS A 28 1.94 -11.24 9.12
CA HIS A 28 2.02 -12.39 8.23
C HIS A 28 0.79 -12.59 7.34
N LEU A 29 -0.28 -11.80 7.51
CA LEU A 29 -1.56 -12.04 6.83
C LEU A 29 -1.45 -12.02 5.29
N ASN A 30 -2.05 -13.00 4.63
CA ASN A 30 -2.16 -13.09 3.18
C ASN A 30 -3.35 -13.99 2.78
N ASP A 31 -3.63 -14.10 1.49
CA ASP A 31 -4.75 -14.91 0.98
C ASP A 31 -4.69 -16.39 1.40
N VAL A 32 -3.49 -16.95 1.57
CA VAL A 32 -3.30 -18.37 1.90
C VAL A 32 -3.60 -18.64 3.37
N ASN A 33 -3.15 -17.77 4.28
CA ASN A 33 -3.30 -17.99 5.71
C ASN A 33 -4.50 -17.28 6.35
N LEU A 34 -5.24 -16.46 5.60
CA LEU A 34 -6.41 -15.73 6.07
C LEU A 34 -7.40 -16.63 6.83
N ALA A 35 -7.80 -17.75 6.23
CA ALA A 35 -8.75 -18.69 6.84
C ALA A 35 -8.27 -19.24 8.20
N LYS A 36 -6.95 -19.37 8.41
CA LYS A 36 -6.34 -19.83 9.66
C LYS A 36 -6.16 -18.69 10.68
N MET A 37 -5.92 -17.47 10.21
CA MET A 37 -5.65 -16.31 11.05
C MET A 37 -6.92 -15.63 11.54
N THR A 38 -8.00 -15.63 10.75
CA THR A 38 -9.28 -15.02 11.14
C THR A 38 -9.83 -15.59 12.45
N PRO A 39 -9.94 -16.92 12.67
CA PRO A 39 -10.43 -17.45 13.94
C PRO A 39 -9.56 -17.05 15.13
N LYS A 40 -8.24 -16.92 14.94
CA LYS A 40 -7.32 -16.46 16.00
C LYS A 40 -7.58 -15.01 16.38
N MET A 41 -7.79 -14.13 15.39
CA MET A 41 -8.18 -12.74 15.64
C MET A 41 -9.53 -12.67 16.37
N ILE A 42 -10.49 -13.47 15.93
CA ILE A 42 -11.81 -13.58 16.56
C ILE A 42 -11.75 -14.27 17.92
N ALA A 43 -10.69 -14.97 18.30
CA ALA A 43 -10.58 -15.57 19.64
C ALA A 43 -10.02 -14.61 20.70
N LEU A 44 -9.50 -13.44 20.32
CA LEU A 44 -8.78 -12.57 21.25
C LEU A 44 -9.68 -12.01 22.37
N PRO A 45 -9.18 -12.00 23.62
CA PRO A 45 -9.91 -11.46 24.77
C PRO A 45 -9.82 -9.92 24.80
N ILE A 46 -10.71 -9.24 24.08
CA ILE A 46 -10.84 -7.78 24.16
C ILE A 46 -11.87 -7.42 25.23
N ASN A 47 -11.43 -6.73 26.28
CA ASN A 47 -12.26 -6.44 27.46
C ASN A 47 -12.47 -4.94 27.75
N ASN A 48 -11.82 -4.04 27.00
CA ASN A 48 -11.92 -2.60 27.20
C ASN A 48 -11.74 -1.82 25.89
N VAL A 49 -12.20 -0.56 25.88
CA VAL A 49 -12.19 0.32 24.69
C VAL A 49 -10.78 0.65 24.23
N LYS A 50 -9.86 0.93 25.16
CA LYS A 50 -8.47 1.28 24.82
C LYS A 50 -7.77 0.14 24.05
N LEU A 51 -7.93 -1.09 24.50
CA LEU A 51 -7.38 -2.26 23.81
C LEU A 51 -8.02 -2.45 22.42
N LEU A 52 -9.31 -2.16 22.27
CA LEU A 52 -9.98 -2.19 20.97
C LEU A 52 -9.41 -1.13 20.01
N GLU A 53 -9.16 0.09 20.49
CA GLU A 53 -8.53 1.17 19.72
C GLU A 53 -7.12 0.80 19.27
N GLU A 54 -6.28 0.29 20.17
CA GLU A 54 -4.91 -0.11 19.85
C GLU A 54 -4.85 -1.27 18.84
N ILE A 55 -5.78 -2.23 18.94
CA ILE A 55 -5.90 -3.32 17.96
C ILE A 55 -6.36 -2.79 16.60
N THR A 56 -7.30 -1.84 16.60
CA THR A 56 -7.74 -1.18 15.37
C THR A 56 -6.59 -0.44 14.69
N ASP A 57 -5.76 0.25 15.47
CA ASP A 57 -4.56 0.95 14.97
C ASP A 57 -3.57 -0.01 14.33
N ILE A 58 -3.28 -1.14 14.96
CA ILE A 58 -2.36 -2.14 14.42
C ILE A 58 -2.86 -2.68 13.07
N ILE A 59 -4.15 -3.01 12.97
CA ILE A 59 -4.75 -3.52 11.73
C ILE A 59 -4.73 -2.44 10.64
N PHE A 60 -5.17 -1.22 10.98
CA PHE A 60 -5.27 -0.10 10.06
C PHE A 60 -3.91 0.32 9.51
N ASP A 61 -2.90 0.50 10.37
CA ASP A 61 -1.53 0.83 9.97
C ASP A 61 -0.95 -0.21 9.02
N ARG A 62 -1.22 -1.49 9.29
CA ARG A 62 -0.73 -2.57 8.46
C ARG A 62 -1.44 -2.62 7.11
N ALA A 63 -2.75 -2.37 7.08
CA ALA A 63 -3.54 -2.28 5.84
C ALA A 63 -3.05 -1.15 4.94
N LEU A 64 -2.75 0.03 5.50
CA LEU A 64 -2.24 1.17 4.73
C LEU A 64 -0.82 0.94 4.19
N LYS A 65 0.00 0.15 4.89
CA LYS A 65 1.35 -0.22 4.44
C LYS A 65 1.32 -1.27 3.32
N ARG A 66 0.33 -2.17 3.28
CA ARG A 66 0.24 -3.29 2.33
C ARG A 66 -0.95 -3.17 1.39
N GLN A 67 -0.86 -2.24 0.43
CA GLN A 67 -1.95 -1.87 -0.49
C GLN A 67 -2.59 -3.06 -1.21
N ASN A 68 -1.79 -4.03 -1.66
CA ASN A 68 -2.27 -5.20 -2.42
C ASN A 68 -2.98 -6.24 -1.56
N TYR A 69 -2.90 -6.12 -0.24
CA TYR A 69 -3.50 -7.01 0.74
C TYR A 69 -4.63 -6.33 1.52
N THR A 70 -5.07 -5.14 1.10
CA THR A 70 -6.17 -4.40 1.75
C THR A 70 -7.44 -5.23 1.88
N HIS A 71 -7.74 -6.12 0.93
CA HIS A 71 -8.89 -7.01 0.97
C HIS A 71 -8.82 -8.04 2.10
N VAL A 72 -7.63 -8.61 2.40
CA VAL A 72 -7.51 -9.59 3.50
C VAL A 72 -7.69 -8.94 4.87
N TYR A 73 -7.22 -7.71 5.06
CA TYR A 73 -7.48 -6.95 6.29
C TYR A 73 -8.96 -6.56 6.39
N ALA A 74 -9.58 -6.17 5.28
CA ALA A 74 -11.00 -5.80 5.25
C ALA A 74 -11.90 -7.00 5.61
N GLN A 75 -11.53 -8.20 5.17
CA GLN A 75 -12.24 -9.43 5.54
C GLN A 75 -12.13 -9.73 7.04
N ILE A 76 -10.95 -9.58 7.66
CA ILE A 76 -10.82 -9.73 9.11
C ILE A 76 -11.67 -8.68 9.83
N CYS A 77 -11.62 -7.42 9.40
CA CYS A 77 -12.44 -6.35 9.99
C CYS A 77 -13.93 -6.68 9.89
N ALA A 78 -14.41 -7.18 8.76
CA ALA A 78 -15.80 -7.59 8.59
C ALA A 78 -16.19 -8.72 9.57
N CYS A 79 -15.32 -9.73 9.74
CA CYS A 79 -15.54 -10.78 10.74
C CYS A 79 -15.61 -10.22 12.17
N MET A 80 -14.74 -9.28 12.52
CA MET A 80 -14.76 -8.63 13.84
C MET A 80 -16.03 -7.80 14.03
N ILE A 81 -16.49 -7.07 13.01
CA ILE A 81 -17.73 -6.28 13.07
C ILE A 81 -18.95 -7.18 13.25
N ASN A 82 -18.96 -8.37 12.65
CA ASN A 82 -20.09 -9.30 12.76
C ASN A 82 -20.12 -10.09 14.09
N ASP A 83 -19.02 -10.09 14.85
CA ASP A 83 -18.98 -10.71 16.18
C ASP A 83 -19.37 -9.69 17.26
N SER A 84 -20.43 -10.02 18.00
CA SER A 84 -21.04 -9.17 19.03
C SER A 84 -20.06 -8.69 20.11
N LYS A 85 -18.99 -9.44 20.39
CA LYS A 85 -18.02 -9.10 21.45
C LYS A 85 -17.21 -7.83 21.15
N PHE A 86 -17.05 -7.48 19.87
CA PHE A 86 -16.37 -6.25 19.44
C PHE A 86 -17.32 -5.04 19.37
N ASN A 87 -18.62 -5.26 19.62
CA ASN A 87 -19.67 -4.24 19.56
C ASN A 87 -20.36 -3.99 20.91
N LYS A 88 -20.10 -4.84 21.91
CA LYS A 88 -20.64 -4.72 23.27
C LYS A 88 -19.53 -4.97 24.29
N LEU A 89 -18.64 -4.00 24.45
CA LEU A 89 -17.59 -4.08 25.47
C LEU A 89 -18.21 -3.89 26.86
N ALA A 90 -17.69 -4.61 27.85
CA ALA A 90 -18.18 -4.56 29.24
C ALA A 90 -18.08 -3.16 29.87
N THR A 91 -17.20 -2.31 29.33
CA THR A 91 -16.91 -0.96 29.83
C THR A 91 -17.68 0.15 29.11
N ASP A 92 -18.22 -0.10 27.91
CA ASP A 92 -18.98 0.86 27.11
C ASP A 92 -19.74 0.14 25.97
N THR A 93 -21.06 0.32 25.91
CA THR A 93 -21.93 -0.28 24.89
C THR A 93 -22.15 0.64 23.68
N LYS A 94 -21.62 1.87 23.69
CA LYS A 94 -21.76 2.83 22.59
C LYS A 94 -20.61 2.74 21.59
N THR A 95 -19.41 2.43 22.06
CA THR A 95 -18.21 2.31 21.22
C THR A 95 -18.13 0.90 20.62
N THR A 96 -18.04 0.84 19.30
CA THR A 96 -18.02 -0.41 18.52
C THR A 96 -16.79 -0.41 17.62
N PHE A 97 -16.25 -1.58 17.29
CA PHE A 97 -15.10 -1.68 16.39
C PHE A 97 -15.33 -0.97 15.05
N GLN A 98 -16.54 -1.08 14.48
CA GLN A 98 -16.90 -0.39 13.23
C GLN A 98 -16.77 1.14 13.36
N LYS A 99 -17.17 1.73 14.49
CA LYS A 99 -17.05 3.18 14.73
C LYS A 99 -15.61 3.64 14.84
N VAL A 100 -14.80 2.92 15.64
CA VAL A 100 -13.36 3.24 15.79
C VAL A 100 -12.66 3.13 14.43
N LEU A 101 -12.94 2.08 13.66
CA LEU A 101 -12.36 1.90 12.33
C LEU A 101 -12.80 3.00 11.35
N LEU A 102 -14.08 3.40 11.39
CA LEU A 102 -14.57 4.52 10.59
C LEU A 102 -13.82 5.82 10.94
N GLU A 103 -13.72 6.16 12.22
CA GLU A 103 -13.00 7.36 12.69
C GLU A 103 -11.55 7.40 12.18
N LYS A 104 -10.82 6.29 12.28
CA LYS A 104 -9.46 6.16 11.73
C LYS A 104 -9.40 6.39 10.22
N CYS A 105 -10.35 5.82 9.47
CA CYS A 105 -10.44 6.04 8.03
C CYS A 105 -10.72 7.52 7.69
N TYR A 106 -11.58 8.19 8.48
CA TYR A 106 -11.88 9.62 8.32
C TYR A 106 -10.66 10.50 8.62
N ASP A 107 -9.92 10.24 9.69
CA ASP A 107 -8.76 11.06 10.10
C ASP A 107 -7.66 11.11 9.03
N VAL A 108 -7.30 9.97 8.45
CA VAL A 108 -6.32 9.90 7.36
C VAL A 108 -6.83 10.60 6.10
N PHE A 109 -8.12 10.47 5.82
CA PHE A 109 -8.72 10.98 4.58
C PHE A 109 -8.87 12.52 4.59
N TYR A 110 -9.35 13.10 5.69
CA TYR A 110 -9.69 14.53 5.75
C TYR A 110 -8.67 15.37 6.52
N THR A 111 -8.10 14.83 7.60
CA THR A 111 -7.33 15.63 8.57
C THR A 111 -5.84 15.64 8.24
N GLU A 112 -5.21 14.46 8.13
CA GLU A 112 -3.76 14.36 7.92
C GLU A 112 -3.32 14.94 6.57
N TYR A 113 -4.04 14.61 5.51
CA TYR A 113 -3.73 15.10 4.17
C TYR A 113 -3.79 16.63 4.07
N GLN A 114 -4.88 17.22 4.56
CA GLN A 114 -5.12 18.66 4.44
C GLN A 114 -4.14 19.47 5.31
N GLN A 115 -3.84 19.01 6.52
CA GLN A 115 -2.87 19.67 7.41
C GLN A 115 -1.47 19.69 6.81
N GLU A 116 -0.99 18.55 6.29
CA GLU A 116 0.34 18.48 5.72
C GLU A 116 0.44 19.23 4.39
N LEU A 117 -0.58 19.16 3.53
CA LEU A 117 -0.71 19.98 2.31
C LEU A 117 -0.56 21.47 2.63
N ASN A 118 -1.25 21.95 3.66
CA ASN A 118 -1.17 23.34 4.10
C ASN A 118 0.22 23.69 4.64
N LYS A 119 0.81 22.85 5.51
CA LYS A 119 2.17 23.06 6.04
C LYS A 119 3.21 23.16 4.93
N LEU A 120 3.07 22.40 3.85
CA LEU A 120 3.97 22.47 2.69
C LEU A 120 3.75 23.71 1.86
N LYS A 121 2.49 24.07 1.55
CA LYS A 121 2.18 25.32 0.85
C LYS A 121 2.77 26.53 1.60
N GLU A 122 2.69 26.54 2.92
CA GLU A 122 3.32 27.57 3.75
C GLU A 122 4.86 27.54 3.72
N LYS A 123 5.47 26.36 3.81
CA LYS A 123 6.93 26.21 3.73
C LYS A 123 7.50 26.62 2.37
N MET A 124 6.77 26.35 1.28
CA MET A 124 7.16 26.80 -0.07
C MET A 124 7.04 28.31 -0.22
N LYS A 125 5.98 28.94 0.32
CA LYS A 125 5.82 30.41 0.29
C LYS A 125 6.92 31.17 1.04
N LYS A 126 7.49 30.58 2.09
CA LYS A 126 8.50 31.21 2.95
C LYS A 126 9.94 31.15 2.39
N ASN A 127 10.17 30.56 1.22
CA ASN A 127 11.44 30.56 0.46
C ASN A 127 12.73 30.19 1.25
N SER A 128 12.62 29.52 2.41
CA SER A 128 13.75 29.22 3.32
C SER A 128 14.27 27.78 3.22
N MET A 129 14.06 27.12 2.08
CA MET A 129 14.16 25.68 1.95
C MET A 129 15.56 25.23 1.50
N VAL A 130 16.38 24.77 2.45
CA VAL A 130 17.68 24.11 2.20
C VAL A 130 17.43 22.78 1.45
N PRO A 131 18.23 22.38 0.45
CA PRO A 131 18.01 21.18 -0.38
C PRO A 131 17.70 19.87 0.37
N LYS A 132 18.32 19.64 1.54
CA LYS A 132 18.05 18.48 2.41
C LYS A 132 16.63 18.49 3.02
N ARG A 133 16.07 19.68 3.32
CA ARG A 133 14.69 19.84 3.81
C ARG A 133 13.64 19.71 2.69
N CYS A 134 14.02 19.96 1.44
CA CYS A 134 13.16 19.72 0.27
C CYS A 134 12.90 18.22 0.05
N ILE A 135 13.93 17.37 0.23
CA ILE A 135 13.82 15.91 0.04
C ILE A 135 12.94 15.27 1.12
N SER A 136 13.14 15.60 2.40
CA SER A 136 12.33 15.05 3.49
C SER A 136 10.87 15.49 3.39
N THR A 137 10.63 16.75 3.05
CA THR A 137 9.28 17.29 2.86
C THR A 137 8.57 16.58 1.70
N LEU A 138 9.27 16.35 0.58
CA LEU A 138 8.70 15.62 -0.55
C LEU A 138 8.42 14.13 -0.23
N ASN A 139 9.30 13.47 0.52
CA ASN A 139 9.09 12.08 0.93
C ASN A 139 7.87 11.95 1.85
N ASN A 140 7.67 12.90 2.77
CA ASN A 140 6.43 12.97 3.55
C ASN A 140 5.20 13.09 2.65
N PHE A 141 5.25 13.94 1.63
CA PHE A 141 4.13 14.09 0.69
C PHE A 141 3.80 12.82 -0.08
N LYS A 142 4.83 12.10 -0.52
CA LYS A 142 4.67 10.80 -1.19
C LYS A 142 4.08 9.76 -0.25
N SER A 143 4.55 9.73 0.99
CA SER A 143 4.01 8.84 2.02
C SER A 143 2.53 9.12 2.28
N ILE A 144 2.14 10.39 2.41
CA ILE A 144 0.75 10.79 2.62
C ILE A 144 -0.10 10.46 1.39
N TYR A 145 0.35 10.82 0.19
CA TYR A 145 -0.36 10.52 -1.06
C TYR A 145 -0.61 9.01 -1.20
N LYS A 146 0.39 8.17 -0.91
CA LYS A 146 0.27 6.70 -0.88
C LYS A 146 -0.73 6.25 0.18
N LYS A 147 -0.57 6.71 1.43
CA LYS A 147 -1.48 6.37 2.53
C LYS A 147 -2.92 6.73 2.22
N SER A 148 -3.18 7.90 1.63
CA SER A 148 -4.53 8.33 1.25
C SER A 148 -5.13 7.45 0.17
N ILE A 149 -4.36 7.04 -0.85
CA ILE A 149 -4.85 6.09 -1.88
C ILE A 149 -5.11 4.71 -1.27
N CYS A 150 -4.19 4.21 -0.45
CA CYS A 150 -4.37 2.95 0.28
C CYS A 150 -5.61 3.00 1.16
N ASN A 151 -5.86 4.12 1.85
CA ASN A 151 -7.02 4.33 2.68
C ASN A 151 -8.31 4.29 1.86
N CYS A 152 -8.33 4.94 0.69
CA CYS A 152 -9.48 4.87 -0.22
C CYS A 152 -9.76 3.45 -0.72
N ARG A 153 -8.70 2.72 -1.09
CA ARG A 153 -8.80 1.31 -1.45
C ARG A 153 -9.36 0.50 -0.28
N PHE A 154 -8.83 0.72 0.93
CA PHE A 154 -9.26 0.00 2.12
C PHE A 154 -10.72 0.27 2.49
N ILE A 155 -11.18 1.53 2.42
CA ILE A 155 -12.60 1.90 2.57
C ILE A 155 -13.47 1.17 1.55
N GLY A 156 -13.03 1.11 0.28
CA GLY A 156 -13.72 0.37 -0.78
C GLY A 156 -13.82 -1.12 -0.48
N GLU A 157 -12.72 -1.74 -0.05
CA GLU A 157 -12.68 -3.15 0.34
C GLU A 157 -13.55 -3.44 1.58
N LEU A 158 -13.55 -2.55 2.58
CA LEU A 158 -14.42 -2.66 3.75
C LEU A 158 -15.90 -2.63 3.34
N PHE A 159 -16.27 -1.76 2.40
CA PHE A 159 -17.63 -1.77 1.83
C PHE A 159 -17.93 -3.09 1.10
N ARG A 160 -17.01 -3.58 0.26
CA ARG A 160 -17.18 -4.86 -0.47
C ARG A 160 -17.35 -6.06 0.46
N MET A 161 -16.71 -6.04 1.62
CA MET A 161 -16.81 -7.09 2.64
C MET A 161 -18.02 -6.90 3.59
N GLY A 162 -18.87 -5.90 3.35
CA GLY A 162 -20.02 -5.58 4.20
C GLY A 162 -19.66 -4.95 5.55
N ALA A 163 -18.38 -4.62 5.77
CA ALA A 163 -17.92 -3.95 6.98
C ALA A 163 -18.42 -2.51 7.06
N PHE A 164 -18.48 -1.78 5.95
CA PHE A 164 -19.00 -0.41 5.92
C PHE A 164 -20.34 -0.32 5.19
N PRO A 165 -21.30 0.47 5.71
CA PRO A 165 -22.59 0.63 5.07
C PRO A 165 -22.49 1.52 3.84
N LYS A 166 -23.40 1.30 2.89
CA LYS A 166 -23.52 2.05 1.62
C LYS A 166 -23.49 3.58 1.78
N LYS A 167 -24.08 4.12 2.86
CA LYS A 167 -24.06 5.56 3.13
C LYS A 167 -22.66 6.14 3.26
N VAL A 168 -21.71 5.38 3.84
CA VAL A 168 -20.32 5.82 4.02
C VAL A 168 -19.65 5.93 2.65
N ILE A 169 -19.77 4.90 1.80
CA ILE A 169 -19.11 4.90 0.50
C ILE A 169 -19.66 5.99 -0.43
N LEU A 170 -20.97 6.24 -0.42
CA LEU A 170 -21.59 7.32 -1.17
C LEU A 170 -21.12 8.70 -0.70
N SER A 171 -20.99 8.88 0.62
CA SER A 171 -20.42 10.12 1.19
C SER A 171 -18.99 10.33 0.70
N CYS A 172 -18.15 9.28 0.74
CA CYS A 172 -16.77 9.36 0.24
C CYS A 172 -16.73 9.72 -1.25
N ILE A 173 -17.53 9.08 -2.10
CA ILE A 173 -17.62 9.41 -3.54
C ILE A 173 -18.08 10.85 -3.74
N THR A 174 -19.08 11.29 -2.99
CA THR A 174 -19.61 12.66 -3.07
C THR A 174 -18.52 13.67 -2.72
N ASP A 175 -17.78 13.46 -1.63
CA ASP A 175 -16.68 14.33 -1.23
C ASP A 175 -15.52 14.32 -2.21
N LEU A 176 -15.19 13.16 -2.79
CA LEU A 176 -14.19 13.03 -3.85
C LEU A 176 -14.62 13.69 -5.17
N SER A 177 -15.92 13.88 -5.39
CA SER A 177 -16.46 14.49 -6.61
C SER A 177 -16.63 16.00 -6.51
N LYS A 178 -16.50 16.59 -5.31
CA LYS A 178 -16.57 18.04 -5.09
C LYS A 178 -15.46 18.75 -5.87
N GLU A 179 -15.79 19.93 -6.39
CA GLU A 179 -14.84 20.74 -7.16
C GLU A 179 -13.67 21.17 -6.28
N ASN A 180 -12.47 20.79 -6.70
CA ASN A 180 -11.22 21.27 -6.15
C ASN A 180 -10.25 21.42 -7.33
N GLU A 181 -9.77 22.64 -7.57
CA GLU A 181 -8.84 22.89 -8.67
C GLU A 181 -7.59 22.02 -8.50
N ASN A 182 -7.34 21.17 -9.50
CA ASN A 182 -6.09 20.42 -9.68
C ASN A 182 -5.66 19.48 -8.54
N ASN A 183 -6.59 18.74 -7.94
CA ASN A 183 -6.22 17.70 -6.96
C ASN A 183 -6.06 16.31 -7.60
N GLU A 184 -4.86 16.03 -8.12
CA GLU A 184 -4.47 14.70 -8.63
C GLU A 184 -4.72 13.56 -7.64
N LEU A 185 -4.60 13.80 -6.32
CA LEU A 185 -4.89 12.77 -5.31
C LEU A 185 -6.38 12.45 -5.29
N GLN A 186 -7.23 13.47 -5.28
CA GLN A 186 -8.69 13.30 -5.23
C GLN A 186 -9.19 12.52 -6.46
N ILE A 187 -8.68 12.85 -7.65
CA ILE A 187 -8.97 12.12 -8.89
C ILE A 187 -8.53 10.66 -8.79
N HIS A 188 -7.32 10.41 -8.26
CA HIS A 188 -6.83 9.06 -8.04
C HIS A 188 -7.74 8.28 -7.10
N CYS A 189 -8.04 8.85 -5.94
CA CYS A 189 -8.91 8.26 -4.93
C CYS A 189 -10.31 7.97 -5.48
N LEU A 190 -10.89 8.89 -6.27
CA LEU A 190 -12.18 8.70 -6.93
C LEU A 190 -12.11 7.56 -7.95
N CYS A 191 -11.05 7.47 -8.75
CA CYS A 191 -10.86 6.35 -9.66
C CYS A 191 -10.74 5.02 -8.92
N THR A 192 -9.90 4.96 -7.89
CA THR A 192 -9.67 3.77 -7.07
C THR A 192 -10.96 3.27 -6.44
N ILE A 193 -11.74 4.18 -5.83
CA ILE A 193 -12.96 3.79 -5.14
C ILE A 193 -14.01 3.31 -6.13
N LEU A 194 -14.23 4.02 -7.25
CA LEU A 194 -15.21 3.65 -8.27
C LEU A 194 -14.90 2.32 -8.95
N GLN A 195 -13.62 1.99 -9.17
CA GLN A 195 -13.23 0.68 -9.70
C GLN A 195 -13.64 -0.47 -8.76
N LEU A 196 -13.55 -0.26 -7.44
CA LEU A 196 -13.87 -1.30 -6.45
C LEU A 196 -15.36 -1.42 -6.20
N VAL A 197 -16.06 -0.29 -6.07
CA VAL A 197 -17.43 -0.25 -5.56
C VAL A 197 -18.47 0.01 -6.64
N GLY A 198 -18.06 0.50 -7.81
CA GLY A 198 -18.92 0.79 -8.96
C GLY A 198 -19.78 -0.39 -9.40
N PRO A 199 -19.22 -1.61 -9.53
CA PRO A 199 -20.01 -2.81 -9.84
C PRO A 199 -21.14 -3.10 -8.82
N ILE A 200 -20.91 -2.83 -7.54
CA ILE A 200 -21.91 -3.07 -6.50
C ILE A 200 -22.93 -1.92 -6.43
N LEU A 201 -22.46 -0.67 -6.51
CA LEU A 201 -23.32 0.51 -6.36
C LEU A 201 -24.19 0.77 -7.58
N SER A 202 -23.69 0.51 -8.79
CA SER A 202 -24.39 0.77 -10.06
C SER A 202 -25.72 0.03 -10.18
N LYS A 203 -25.88 -1.12 -9.50
CA LYS A 203 -27.17 -1.84 -9.36
C LYS A 203 -28.30 -0.97 -8.83
N THR A 204 -27.98 0.10 -8.12
CA THR A 204 -28.92 0.87 -7.31
C THR A 204 -28.74 2.39 -7.41
N TYR A 205 -27.67 2.86 -8.05
CA TYR A 205 -27.36 4.29 -8.20
C TYR A 205 -26.74 4.57 -9.56
N ASP A 206 -27.13 5.70 -10.13
CA ASP A 206 -26.44 6.26 -11.29
C ASP A 206 -25.08 6.84 -10.88
N LEU A 207 -24.01 6.33 -11.49
CA LEU A 207 -22.64 6.80 -11.27
C LEU A 207 -22.16 7.75 -12.38
N SER A 208 -23.06 8.23 -13.24
CA SER A 208 -22.72 9.14 -14.34
C SER A 208 -22.10 10.44 -13.84
N ILE A 209 -22.60 11.01 -12.74
CA ILE A 209 -22.08 12.28 -12.19
C ILE A 209 -20.59 12.18 -11.82
N PRO A 210 -20.15 11.26 -10.93
CA PRO A 210 -18.74 11.15 -10.58
C PRO A 210 -17.86 10.73 -11.78
N VAL A 211 -18.37 9.90 -12.70
CA VAL A 211 -17.64 9.51 -13.92
C VAL A 211 -17.44 10.68 -14.87
N ASN A 212 -18.48 11.49 -15.11
CA ASN A 212 -18.39 12.67 -15.97
C ASN A 212 -17.42 13.71 -15.40
N LYS A 213 -17.34 13.85 -14.06
CA LYS A 213 -16.34 14.70 -13.41
C LYS A 213 -14.91 14.23 -13.65
N LEU A 214 -14.67 12.91 -13.62
CA LEU A 214 -13.37 12.34 -13.99
C LEU A 214 -13.04 12.62 -15.45
N VAL A 215 -14.00 12.40 -16.36
CA VAL A 215 -13.81 12.59 -17.80
C VAL A 215 -13.54 14.06 -18.15
N SER A 216 -14.22 15.02 -17.51
CA SER A 216 -13.96 16.45 -17.75
C SER A 216 -12.56 16.87 -17.30
N SER A 217 -12.00 16.17 -16.31
CA SER A 217 -10.64 16.42 -15.81
C SER A 217 -9.54 16.02 -16.82
N LEU A 218 -9.84 15.20 -17.84
CA LEU A 218 -8.88 14.83 -18.90
C LEU A 218 -8.43 16.02 -19.76
N ASN A 219 -9.23 17.09 -19.82
CA ASN A 219 -8.89 18.31 -20.55
C ASN A 219 -7.72 19.07 -19.91
N ASN A 220 -7.29 18.68 -18.71
CA ASN A 220 -6.12 19.25 -18.05
C ASN A 220 -4.82 18.71 -18.68
N HIS A 221 -4.13 19.56 -19.45
CA HIS A 221 -2.87 19.22 -20.13
C HIS A 221 -1.73 18.82 -19.18
N GLY A 222 -1.78 19.18 -17.89
CA GLY A 222 -0.76 18.85 -16.88
C GLY A 222 -0.92 17.48 -16.21
N MET A 223 -1.99 16.74 -16.48
CA MET A 223 -2.31 15.49 -15.80
C MET A 223 -1.43 14.30 -16.23
N SER A 224 -0.97 13.52 -15.25
CA SER A 224 -0.17 12.31 -15.50
C SER A 224 -0.90 11.25 -16.36
N SER A 225 -0.13 10.49 -17.14
CA SER A 225 -0.65 9.37 -17.95
C SER A 225 -1.31 8.29 -17.09
N THR A 226 -0.81 8.05 -15.88
CA THR A 226 -1.41 7.12 -14.91
C THR A 226 -2.84 7.52 -14.54
N LEU A 227 -3.07 8.79 -14.20
CA LEU A 227 -4.42 9.28 -13.89
C LEU A 227 -5.32 9.22 -15.11
N LYS A 228 -4.81 9.56 -16.31
CA LYS A 228 -5.56 9.42 -17.56
C LYS A 228 -5.99 7.98 -17.80
N CYS A 229 -5.08 7.01 -17.61
CA CYS A 229 -5.40 5.59 -17.72
C CYS A 229 -6.47 5.16 -16.71
N LEU A 230 -6.37 5.59 -15.45
CA LEU A 230 -7.34 5.28 -14.41
C LEU A 230 -8.74 5.86 -14.75
N ILE A 231 -8.79 7.10 -15.24
CA ILE A 231 -10.03 7.74 -15.70
C ILE A 231 -10.61 6.98 -16.89
N HIS A 232 -9.79 6.63 -17.89
CA HIS A 232 -10.23 5.86 -19.04
C HIS A 232 -10.75 4.47 -18.64
N GLN A 233 -10.12 3.82 -17.67
CA GLN A 233 -10.59 2.55 -17.13
C GLN A 233 -11.97 2.69 -16.47
N VAL A 234 -12.15 3.69 -15.61
CA VAL A 234 -13.45 3.96 -14.97
C VAL A 234 -14.52 4.31 -16.01
N LYS A 235 -14.19 5.16 -16.99
CA LYS A 235 -15.07 5.49 -18.11
C LYS A 235 -15.49 4.24 -18.88
N ARG A 236 -14.53 3.35 -19.18
CA ARG A 236 -14.80 2.08 -19.87
C ARG A 236 -15.75 1.21 -19.05
N MET A 237 -15.44 0.98 -17.77
CA MET A 237 -16.29 0.20 -16.86
C MET A 237 -17.72 0.76 -16.79
N HIS A 238 -17.87 2.08 -16.73
CA HIS A 238 -19.17 2.75 -16.77
C HIS A 238 -19.90 2.52 -18.10
N SER A 239 -19.23 2.72 -19.23
CA SER A 239 -19.83 2.53 -20.56
C SER A 239 -20.22 1.09 -20.86
N GLU A 240 -19.49 0.13 -20.26
CA GLU A 240 -19.80 -1.28 -20.35
C GLU A 240 -20.94 -1.67 -19.40
N GLY A 241 -21.54 -0.73 -18.66
CA GLY A 241 -22.66 -0.97 -17.75
C GLY A 241 -22.24 -1.64 -16.44
N TRP A 242 -20.98 -1.46 -16.03
CA TRP A 242 -20.38 -2.09 -14.85
C TRP A 242 -20.52 -3.61 -14.83
N LYS A 243 -20.61 -4.24 -16.02
CA LYS A 243 -20.91 -5.66 -16.26
C LYS A 243 -19.93 -6.67 -15.62
N ASN A 244 -18.90 -6.20 -14.92
CA ASN A 244 -18.03 -7.07 -14.13
C ASN A 244 -18.63 -7.29 -12.74
N GLU A 245 -19.53 -8.25 -12.64
CA GLU A 245 -19.98 -8.95 -11.43
C GLU A 245 -19.57 -10.44 -11.58
N GLU A 246 -19.09 -11.25 -10.62
CA GLU A 246 -19.21 -11.35 -9.16
C GLU A 246 -17.92 -11.96 -8.49
N PRO A 247 -17.99 -12.67 -7.34
CA PRO A 247 -17.19 -12.51 -6.12
C PRO A 247 -15.71 -12.97 -6.24
N VAL A 248 -14.88 -12.60 -5.25
CA VAL A 248 -13.42 -12.84 -5.21
C VAL A 248 -13.01 -14.30 -5.53
N LYS A 249 -12.17 -14.52 -6.59
CA LYS A 249 -10.82 -15.15 -6.63
C LYS A 249 -10.18 -15.14 -8.06
N PHE A 250 -8.87 -14.83 -8.15
CA PHE A 250 -7.99 -14.53 -9.35
C PHE A 250 -7.48 -15.79 -10.16
N ILE A 251 -6.92 -15.80 -11.40
CA ILE A 251 -5.60 -15.31 -11.96
C ILE A 251 -5.47 -15.49 -13.54
N GLU A 252 -4.92 -14.45 -14.25
CA GLU A 252 -4.10 -14.30 -15.53
C GLU A 252 -4.56 -14.78 -16.96
N ASN A 253 -4.18 -14.24 -18.15
CA ASN A 253 -3.29 -13.16 -18.70
C ASN A 253 -3.61 -12.94 -20.23
N ASN A 254 -3.50 -11.75 -20.90
CA ASN A 254 -2.34 -11.22 -21.68
C ASN A 254 -2.74 -9.96 -22.52
N TYR A 255 -1.88 -8.93 -22.67
CA TYR A 255 -1.85 -7.96 -23.81
C TYR A 255 -0.51 -7.17 -23.93
N THR A 256 -0.26 -6.59 -25.12
CA THR A 256 1.00 -6.07 -25.74
C THR A 256 1.16 -4.51 -25.81
N GLU A 257 2.32 -4.04 -26.33
CA GLU A 257 3.12 -2.85 -25.93
C GLU A 257 2.98 -1.47 -26.64
N PHE A 258 3.58 -0.49 -25.94
CA PHE A 258 3.60 0.97 -26.06
C PHE A 258 4.88 1.52 -26.74
N PHE A 259 5.21 1.13 -27.98
CA PHE A 259 6.45 1.61 -28.63
C PHE A 259 6.30 2.88 -29.49
N ASN A 260 5.10 3.47 -29.61
CA ASN A 260 4.82 4.39 -30.73
C ASN A 260 4.47 5.85 -30.38
N LEU A 261 5.08 6.49 -29.36
CA LEU A 261 4.82 7.93 -29.11
C LEU A 261 6.06 8.80 -28.82
N PRO A 262 6.03 10.12 -29.20
CA PRO A 262 7.18 10.85 -29.74
C PRO A 262 7.98 11.72 -28.75
N LYS A 263 9.17 12.14 -29.20
CA LYS A 263 10.31 12.66 -28.41
C LYS A 263 10.17 14.05 -27.75
N HIS A 264 9.18 14.88 -28.08
CA HIS A 264 9.13 16.27 -27.57
C HIS A 264 8.52 16.41 -26.15
N MET A 265 7.94 15.33 -25.60
CA MET A 265 7.34 15.33 -24.25
C MET A 265 8.31 14.94 -23.11
N LYS A 266 9.63 14.96 -23.35
CA LYS A 266 10.64 14.48 -22.38
C LYS A 266 11.22 15.53 -21.43
N SER A 267 10.54 16.63 -21.12
CA SER A 267 11.06 17.56 -20.10
C SER A 267 10.00 18.31 -19.31
N VAL A 268 9.45 17.70 -18.25
CA VAL A 268 8.92 18.42 -17.08
C VAL A 268 9.10 17.55 -15.80
N TYR A 269 9.76 18.14 -14.78
CA TYR A 269 10.09 17.68 -13.40
C TYR A 269 10.84 16.35 -13.18
N LYS A 270 12.14 16.51 -12.88
CA LYS A 270 13.08 15.47 -12.43
C LYS A 270 13.02 15.34 -10.91
N LEU A 271 12.33 14.30 -10.42
CA LEU A 271 12.56 13.73 -9.08
C LEU A 271 12.99 12.27 -9.22
N LYS A 272 14.19 12.10 -9.76
CA LYS A 272 14.88 10.81 -9.88
C LYS A 272 15.58 10.49 -8.57
N SER A 273 14.86 9.99 -7.56
CA SER A 273 15.50 9.01 -6.68
C SER A 273 15.01 7.64 -7.11
N ASN A 274 15.95 6.81 -7.57
CA ASN A 274 15.64 5.43 -7.94
C ASN A 274 15.08 4.65 -6.73
N MET A 275 15.30 5.12 -5.50
CA MET A 275 14.69 4.56 -4.30
C MET A 275 13.18 4.72 -4.27
N ILE A 276 12.67 5.87 -4.72
CA ILE A 276 11.24 6.16 -4.68
C ILE A 276 10.49 5.27 -5.68
N MET A 277 11.12 5.01 -6.83
CA MET A 277 10.59 4.06 -7.80
C MET A 277 10.76 2.61 -7.30
N ALA A 278 11.79 2.33 -6.49
CA ALA A 278 12.04 1.00 -5.95
C ALA A 278 11.01 0.61 -4.87
N GLU A 279 10.50 1.58 -4.10
CA GLU A 279 9.39 1.38 -3.15
C GLU A 279 8.06 0.98 -3.80
N TRP A 280 7.86 1.29 -5.08
CA TRP A 280 6.62 0.95 -5.80
C TRP A 280 6.53 -0.52 -6.20
N ILE A 281 7.70 -1.17 -6.30
CA ILE A 281 7.83 -2.57 -6.72
C ILE A 281 8.35 -3.42 -5.56
N TYR A 282 8.37 -2.84 -4.35
CA TYR A 282 8.90 -3.44 -3.14
C TYR A 282 8.17 -4.74 -2.79
N ASP A 283 6.83 -4.73 -2.76
CA ASP A 283 6.02 -5.91 -2.41
C ASP A 283 6.20 -7.05 -3.44
N GLU A 284 6.30 -6.71 -4.73
CA GLU A 284 6.59 -7.68 -5.80
C GLU A 284 7.98 -8.30 -5.63
N CYS A 285 8.99 -7.47 -5.36
CA CYS A 285 10.36 -7.93 -5.10
C CYS A 285 10.46 -8.72 -3.78
N TYR A 286 9.64 -8.39 -2.79
CA TYR A 286 9.50 -9.12 -1.53
C TYR A 286 8.99 -10.53 -1.80
N ASP A 287 7.88 -10.66 -2.53
CA ASP A 287 7.31 -11.97 -2.85
C ASP A 287 8.26 -12.81 -3.71
N VAL A 288 8.97 -12.20 -4.68
CA VAL A 288 10.00 -12.89 -5.47
C VAL A 288 11.14 -13.39 -4.58
N LEU A 289 11.66 -12.54 -3.69
CA LEU A 289 12.76 -12.89 -2.80
C LEU A 289 12.37 -13.97 -1.79
N PHE A 290 11.22 -13.84 -1.13
CA PHE A 290 10.78 -14.80 -0.12
C PHE A 290 10.35 -16.14 -0.72
N ASN A 291 9.78 -16.15 -1.94
CA ASN A 291 9.60 -17.40 -2.68
C ASN A 291 10.94 -18.11 -2.94
N PHE A 292 11.97 -17.35 -3.31
CA PHE A 292 13.31 -17.90 -3.50
C PHE A 292 13.93 -18.40 -2.18
N VAL A 293 13.80 -17.65 -1.08
CA VAL A 293 14.28 -18.07 0.25
C VAL A 293 13.65 -19.39 0.68
N ASN A 294 12.33 -19.54 0.50
CA ASN A 294 11.59 -20.71 0.99
C ASN A 294 11.83 -21.97 0.14
N LYS A 295 11.94 -21.82 -1.18
CA LYS A 295 11.98 -22.97 -2.11
C LYS A 295 13.37 -23.24 -2.68
N ASN A 296 14.23 -22.23 -2.73
CA ASN A 296 15.57 -22.24 -3.33
C ASN A 296 15.60 -22.78 -4.78
N LYS A 297 14.48 -22.69 -5.51
CA LYS A 297 14.32 -23.18 -6.88
C LYS A 297 14.17 -22.00 -7.83
N ILE A 298 15.25 -21.69 -8.55
CA ILE A 298 15.27 -20.56 -9.48
C ILE A 298 14.26 -20.70 -10.62
N ASP A 299 13.99 -21.92 -11.10
CA ASP A 299 13.08 -22.12 -12.24
C ASP A 299 11.62 -21.80 -11.87
N GLU A 300 11.21 -22.03 -10.61
CA GLU A 300 9.90 -21.59 -10.10
C GLU A 300 9.84 -20.06 -9.97
N VAL A 301 10.92 -19.42 -9.53
CA VAL A 301 11.01 -17.95 -9.50
C VAL A 301 10.95 -17.37 -10.91
N ILE A 302 11.62 -17.99 -11.89
CA ILE A 302 11.56 -17.58 -13.30
C ILE A 302 10.14 -17.76 -13.86
N GLN A 303 9.43 -18.81 -13.48
CA GLN A 303 8.01 -18.95 -13.83
C GLN A 303 7.19 -17.82 -13.20
N LEU A 304 7.35 -17.55 -11.91
CA LEU A 304 6.67 -16.43 -11.24
C LEU A 304 6.96 -15.09 -11.94
N LEU A 305 8.21 -14.81 -12.29
CA LEU A 305 8.59 -13.60 -13.01
C LEU A 305 7.92 -13.51 -14.39
N LYS A 306 7.75 -14.63 -15.11
CA LYS A 306 7.06 -14.67 -16.41
C LYS A 306 5.55 -14.43 -16.31
N PHE A 307 4.92 -14.89 -15.24
CA PHE A 307 3.48 -14.75 -15.03
C PHE A 307 3.09 -13.34 -14.53
N SER A 308 3.97 -12.70 -13.76
CA SER A 308 3.70 -11.47 -13.01
C SER A 308 3.99 -10.14 -13.72
N ASN A 309 4.36 -10.09 -15.02
CA ASN A 309 4.79 -8.84 -15.68
C ASN A 309 5.80 -8.04 -14.82
N THR A 310 6.76 -8.76 -14.23
CA THR A 310 7.65 -8.20 -13.21
C THR A 310 8.59 -7.11 -13.75
N TRP A 311 8.92 -6.13 -12.91
CA TRP A 311 9.75 -4.98 -13.25
C TRP A 311 11.17 -5.33 -13.69
N ILE A 312 11.62 -6.56 -13.45
CA ILE A 312 12.90 -7.06 -13.95
C ILE A 312 13.05 -6.92 -15.48
N PHE A 313 11.95 -7.04 -16.23
CA PHE A 313 11.95 -6.93 -17.68
C PHE A 313 11.85 -5.48 -18.18
N TYR A 314 11.30 -4.58 -17.36
CA TYR A 314 11.06 -3.18 -17.71
C TYR A 314 12.19 -2.24 -17.23
N ASP A 315 12.58 -2.35 -15.96
CA ASP A 315 13.72 -1.63 -15.39
C ASP A 315 14.53 -2.58 -14.48
N PRO A 316 15.47 -3.35 -15.06
CA PRO A 316 16.28 -4.30 -14.31
C PRO A 316 17.16 -3.64 -13.24
N VAL A 317 17.49 -2.34 -13.40
CA VAL A 317 18.26 -1.61 -12.39
C VAL A 317 17.38 -1.29 -11.19
N LEU A 318 16.13 -0.91 -11.44
CA LEU A 318 15.15 -0.65 -10.39
C LEU A 318 14.80 -1.90 -9.60
N PHE A 319 14.56 -3.02 -10.30
CA PHE A 319 14.36 -4.32 -9.69
C PHE A 319 15.49 -4.69 -8.73
N VAL A 320 16.75 -4.48 -9.13
CA VAL A 320 17.91 -4.72 -8.26
C VAL A 320 17.87 -3.83 -7.01
N ILE A 321 17.55 -2.55 -7.16
CA ILE A 321 17.46 -1.62 -6.03
C ILE A 321 16.39 -2.10 -5.04
N SER A 322 15.22 -2.49 -5.52
CA SER A 322 14.13 -2.99 -4.67
C SER A 322 14.47 -4.29 -3.95
N ILE A 323 15.08 -5.26 -4.65
CA ILE A 323 15.55 -6.50 -4.01
C ILE A 323 16.56 -6.21 -2.91
N ILE A 324 17.45 -5.24 -3.12
CA ILE A 324 18.40 -4.81 -2.09
C ILE A 324 17.67 -4.17 -0.91
N LEU A 325 16.70 -3.29 -1.15
CA LEU A 325 15.97 -2.61 -0.07
C LEU A 325 15.15 -3.58 0.77
N VAL A 326 14.46 -4.53 0.14
CA VAL A 326 13.79 -5.62 0.86
C VAL A 326 14.78 -6.37 1.75
N ALA A 327 15.93 -6.74 1.20
CA ALA A 327 16.92 -7.52 1.93
C ALA A 327 17.55 -6.74 3.10
N LEU A 328 17.67 -5.41 3.00
CA LEU A 328 18.20 -4.55 4.05
C LEU A 328 17.28 -4.48 5.28
N GLU A 329 15.96 -4.58 5.08
CA GLU A 329 14.98 -4.61 6.16
C GLU A 329 14.93 -5.96 6.90
N GLU A 330 15.60 -6.98 6.35
CA GLU A 330 15.52 -8.37 6.80
C GLU A 330 16.85 -8.89 7.40
N ASN A 331 16.85 -10.13 7.88
CA ASN A 331 18.02 -10.73 8.51
C ASN A 331 19.14 -11.14 7.52
N GLN A 332 20.31 -11.51 8.06
CA GLN A 332 21.48 -11.88 7.26
C GLN A 332 21.23 -13.04 6.29
N ASN A 333 20.39 -14.00 6.68
CA ASN A 333 20.03 -15.13 5.81
C ASN A 333 19.28 -14.66 4.56
N VAL A 334 18.32 -13.73 4.70
CA VAL A 334 17.59 -13.14 3.57
C VAL A 334 18.51 -12.34 2.65
N ARG A 335 19.47 -11.59 3.21
CA ARG A 335 20.49 -10.87 2.41
C ARG A 335 21.35 -11.79 1.55
N ILE A 336 21.79 -12.92 2.11
CA ILE A 336 22.56 -13.92 1.37
C ILE A 336 21.71 -14.51 0.22
N HIS A 337 20.43 -14.79 0.48
CA HIS A 337 19.51 -15.30 -0.54
C HIS A 337 19.20 -14.27 -1.63
N ALA A 338 19.13 -12.98 -1.30
CA ALA A 338 19.00 -11.91 -2.29
C ALA A 338 20.20 -11.89 -3.25
N GLY A 339 21.40 -12.06 -2.72
CA GLY A 339 22.61 -12.22 -3.54
C GLY A 339 22.56 -13.42 -4.47
N LYS A 340 22.21 -14.59 -3.93
CA LYS A 340 22.03 -15.83 -4.71
C LYS A 340 20.98 -15.69 -5.81
N LEU A 341 19.86 -15.03 -5.51
CA LEU A 341 18.79 -14.76 -6.46
C LEU A 341 19.30 -13.91 -7.63
N LEU A 342 19.93 -12.77 -7.36
CA LEU A 342 20.47 -11.89 -8.40
C LEU A 342 21.52 -12.61 -9.28
N ASN A 343 22.39 -13.42 -8.66
CA ASN A 343 23.38 -14.22 -9.38
C ASN A 343 22.72 -15.29 -10.28
N ASN A 344 21.73 -16.01 -9.77
CA ASN A 344 21.02 -17.03 -10.52
C ASN A 344 20.23 -16.44 -11.70
N LEU A 345 19.59 -15.28 -11.51
CA LEU A 345 18.93 -14.53 -12.60
C LEU A 345 19.93 -14.07 -13.66
N ASN A 346 21.14 -13.68 -13.26
CA ASN A 346 22.23 -13.35 -14.18
C ASN A 346 22.68 -14.57 -14.99
N LYS A 347 22.95 -15.71 -14.33
CA LYS A 347 23.33 -16.97 -14.99
C LYS A 347 22.29 -17.45 -16.00
N LYS A 348 21.00 -17.27 -15.71
CA LYS A 348 19.87 -17.61 -16.59
C LYS A 348 19.57 -16.52 -17.64
N LYS A 349 20.43 -15.50 -17.77
CA LYS A 349 20.31 -14.37 -18.72
C LYS A 349 18.99 -13.59 -18.58
N LYS A 350 18.42 -13.54 -17.37
CA LYS A 350 17.21 -12.75 -17.04
C LYS A 350 17.54 -11.38 -16.46
N LEU A 351 18.77 -11.20 -15.99
CA LEU A 351 19.28 -9.93 -15.47
C LEU A 351 20.72 -9.76 -15.98
N SER A 352 21.16 -8.53 -16.26
CA SER A 352 22.54 -8.31 -16.71
C SER A 352 23.47 -7.93 -15.55
N THR A 353 24.73 -8.35 -15.61
CA THR A 353 25.77 -7.90 -14.67
C THR A 353 25.83 -6.37 -14.55
N ARG A 354 25.67 -5.65 -15.67
CA ARG A 354 25.64 -4.18 -15.71
C ARG A 354 24.47 -3.63 -14.90
N SER A 355 23.28 -4.22 -15.03
CA SER A 355 22.09 -3.78 -14.28
C SER A 355 22.27 -3.97 -12.78
N ILE A 356 22.85 -5.10 -12.37
CA ILE A 356 23.16 -5.41 -10.97
C ILE A 356 24.13 -4.37 -10.38
N GLN A 357 25.25 -4.12 -11.06
CA GLN A 357 26.25 -3.14 -10.62
C GLN A 357 25.67 -1.73 -10.50
N LEU A 358 24.86 -1.31 -11.48
CA LEU A 358 24.21 0.00 -11.45
C LEU A 358 23.20 0.12 -10.30
N GLY A 359 22.45 -0.94 -9.99
CA GLY A 359 21.50 -0.94 -8.88
C GLY A 359 22.21 -0.86 -7.52
N VAL A 360 23.23 -1.68 -7.32
CA VAL A 360 24.09 -1.66 -6.12
C VAL A 360 24.70 -0.28 -5.90
N ASN A 361 25.31 0.30 -6.93
CA ASN A 361 25.93 1.62 -6.85
C ASN A 361 24.92 2.72 -6.54
N LYS A 362 23.68 2.61 -7.00
CA LYS A 362 22.62 3.59 -6.69
C LYS A 362 22.21 3.54 -5.22
N VAL A 363 22.08 2.35 -4.62
CA VAL A 363 21.79 2.19 -3.19
C VAL A 363 22.97 2.68 -2.35
N LEU A 364 24.19 2.27 -2.68
CA LEU A 364 25.40 2.68 -1.97
C LEU A 364 25.67 4.18 -2.02
N ASN A 365 25.10 4.92 -2.97
CA ASN A 365 25.30 6.37 -3.09
C ASN A 365 24.11 7.19 -2.58
N ASP A 366 23.03 6.56 -2.13
CA ASP A 366 21.88 7.28 -1.60
C ASP A 366 22.13 7.79 -0.17
N SER A 367 22.01 9.10 0.02
CA SER A 367 22.25 9.75 1.30
C SER A 367 21.21 9.43 2.37
N GLY A 368 19.98 9.06 1.98
CA GLY A 368 18.92 8.63 2.87
C GLY A 368 19.19 7.22 3.39
N THR A 369 19.49 6.28 2.49
CA THR A 369 19.85 4.90 2.89
C THR A 369 21.09 4.86 3.78
N LYS A 370 22.13 5.66 3.48
CA LYS A 370 23.32 5.75 4.33
C LYS A 370 23.01 6.23 5.75
N LYS A 371 22.01 7.10 5.90
CA LYS A 371 21.60 7.62 7.19
C LYS A 371 20.80 6.58 7.97
N GLU A 372 19.98 5.80 7.28
CA GLU A 372 19.15 4.74 7.86
C GLU A 372 19.96 3.49 8.22
N TYR A 373 20.97 3.16 7.42
CA TYR A 373 21.84 2.00 7.60
C TYR A 373 23.31 2.44 7.76
N PRO A 374 23.79 2.74 8.98
CA PRO A 374 25.16 3.20 9.23
C PRO A 374 26.25 2.24 8.72
N ASN A 375 25.95 0.93 8.68
CA ASN A 375 26.82 -0.14 8.17
C ASN A 375 26.45 -0.58 6.73
N LEU A 376 25.84 0.29 5.92
CA LEU A 376 25.32 -0.05 4.59
C LEU A 376 26.33 -0.79 3.72
N SER A 377 27.60 -0.41 3.72
CA SER A 377 28.63 -1.07 2.91
C SER A 377 28.81 -2.56 3.27
N ASN A 378 28.74 -2.90 4.56
CA ASN A 378 28.87 -4.29 5.03
C ASN A 378 27.61 -5.09 4.67
N LEU A 379 26.42 -4.48 4.84
CA LEU A 379 25.15 -5.11 4.49
C LEU A 379 25.02 -5.37 2.97
N ILE A 380 25.50 -4.45 2.14
CA ILE A 380 25.58 -4.65 0.69
C ILE A 380 26.63 -5.71 0.32
N SER A 381 27.71 -5.85 1.09
CA SER A 381 28.67 -6.94 0.92
C SER A 381 28.05 -8.31 1.19
N ASP A 382 27.14 -8.44 2.17
CA ASP A 382 26.37 -9.70 2.38
C ASP A 382 25.57 -10.10 1.14
N ILE A 383 25.04 -9.11 0.41
CA ILE A 383 24.21 -9.31 -0.80
C ILE A 383 25.09 -9.56 -2.03
N THR A 384 26.25 -8.92 -2.15
CA THR A 384 27.11 -8.97 -3.36
C THR A 384 28.29 -9.94 -3.26
N GLY A 385 28.58 -10.43 -2.05
CA GLY A 385 29.77 -11.22 -1.72
C GLY A 385 29.84 -12.60 -2.36
N GLN A 386 28.74 -13.14 -2.89
CA GLN A 386 28.73 -14.44 -3.58
C GLN A 386 29.12 -14.37 -5.08
N SER A 387 29.71 -13.25 -5.52
CA SER A 387 30.26 -13.10 -6.89
C SER A 387 31.75 -13.45 -7.01
N LYS A 388 32.38 -13.95 -5.92
CA LYS A 388 33.82 -14.26 -5.87
C LYS A 388 34.20 -15.75 -5.87
N HIS A 389 33.27 -16.68 -6.01
CA HIS A 389 33.58 -18.10 -6.18
C HIS A 389 32.71 -18.76 -7.25
#